data_AF-A0A7C2BGZ3-F1
#
_entry.id   AF-A0A7C2BGZ3-F1
#
_cell.length_a   1.000
_cell.length_b   1.000
_cell.length_c   1.000
_cell.angle_alpha   90.00
_cell.angle_beta   90.00
_cell.angle_gamma   90.00
#
_symmetry.space_group_name_H-M   'P 1'
#
loop_
_entity.id
_entity.type
_entity.pdbx_description
1 polymer ?
#
loop_
_entity_poly.entity_id
_entity_poly.type
_entity_poly.pdbx_seq_one_letter_code
_entity_poly.pdbx_strand_id
1 'polypeptide(L)'
;MSTAEPTIDRSFLQAVRKAAGFRVSPRQIAPVMEALERRHRPITPETVAELVVAIEQGERSARQRRNADLWRLVGAYLALEGKPAHPEAQRALLGRVRRILGERQPDRVLLEVAAALGAAGHPLEARTIADAVRWLESRLGPALTAEVIQPYLKQAVEAVATTPPKTAPRRQPRR
;
A
#
# COMPACT_ATOMS: atom_id res chain seq x y z
N MET A 1 9.52 -12.79 -27.82
CA MET A 1 9.61 -13.49 -26.52
C MET A 1 8.28 -13.28 -25.82
N SER A 2 7.44 -14.33 -25.74
CA SER A 2 6.12 -14.22 -25.11
C SER A 2 6.27 -14.09 -23.60
N THR A 3 6.04 -12.90 -23.06
CA THR A 3 5.78 -12.71 -21.63
C THR A 3 4.37 -13.19 -21.37
N ALA A 4 4.21 -14.45 -20.98
CA ALA A 4 2.95 -14.94 -20.44
C ALA A 4 2.61 -14.09 -19.21
N GLU A 5 1.41 -13.51 -19.18
CA GLU A 5 0.87 -12.90 -17.96
C GLU A 5 0.91 -13.96 -16.85
N PRO A 6 1.50 -13.65 -15.69
CA PRO A 6 1.62 -14.62 -14.62
C PRO A 6 0.21 -14.93 -14.09
N THR A 7 -0.33 -16.05 -14.52
CA THR A 7 -1.63 -16.57 -14.05
C THR A 7 -1.38 -17.46 -12.85
N ILE A 8 -2.25 -17.40 -11.82
CA ILE A 8 -2.17 -18.33 -10.67
C ILE A 8 -2.67 -19.70 -11.14
N ASP A 9 -1.81 -20.44 -11.82
CA ASP A 9 -2.08 -21.83 -12.16
C ASP A 9 -1.84 -22.76 -10.95
N ARG A 10 -2.18 -24.04 -11.11
CA ARG A 10 -2.08 -25.04 -10.04
C ARG A 10 -0.63 -25.27 -9.62
N SER A 11 0.32 -25.30 -10.56
CA SER A 11 1.73 -25.55 -10.29
C SER A 11 2.38 -24.40 -9.54
N PHE A 12 2.11 -23.16 -9.95
CA PHE A 12 2.56 -21.95 -9.29
C PHE A 12 2.01 -21.87 -7.87
N LEU A 13 0.70 -22.11 -7.69
CA LEU A 13 0.08 -22.13 -6.36
C LEU A 13 0.70 -23.20 -5.44
N GLN A 14 1.03 -24.39 -5.96
CA GLN A 14 1.72 -25.42 -5.20
C GLN A 14 3.15 -25.01 -4.83
N ALA A 15 3.88 -24.39 -5.75
CA ALA A 15 5.23 -23.91 -5.50
C ALA A 15 5.24 -22.81 -4.42
N VAL A 16 4.32 -21.84 -4.50
CA VAL A 16 4.17 -20.80 -3.47
C VAL A 16 3.86 -21.40 -2.11
N ARG A 17 2.94 -22.37 -2.03
CA ARG A 17 2.62 -23.07 -0.76
C ARG A 17 3.81 -23.80 -0.18
N LYS A 18 4.60 -24.46 -1.03
CA LYS A 18 5.81 -25.16 -0.61
C LYS A 18 6.84 -24.18 -0.06
N ALA A 19 7.07 -23.06 -0.74
CA ALA A 19 8.01 -22.03 -0.31
C ALA A 19 7.54 -21.30 0.97
N ALA A 20 6.25 -21.03 1.11
CA ALA A 20 5.69 -20.34 2.28
C ALA A 20 5.66 -21.22 3.55
N GLY A 21 5.65 -22.55 3.40
CA GLY A 21 5.55 -23.48 4.52
C GLY A 21 4.16 -23.58 5.16
N PHE A 22 3.14 -22.93 4.59
CA PHE A 22 1.75 -23.01 5.05
C PHE A 22 0.76 -22.92 3.88
N ARG A 23 -0.52 -23.15 4.19
CA ARG A 23 -1.59 -23.10 3.19
C ARG A 23 -1.88 -21.65 2.78
N VAL A 24 -1.39 -21.28 1.60
CA VAL A 24 -1.72 -20.02 0.94
C VAL A 24 -2.92 -20.19 -0.01
N SER A 25 -3.79 -19.19 -0.07
CA SER A 25 -4.94 -19.10 -0.99
C SER A 25 -4.66 -18.13 -2.16
N PRO A 26 -5.31 -18.29 -3.33
CA PRO A 26 -5.16 -17.36 -4.44
C PRO A 26 -5.48 -15.90 -4.07
N ARG A 27 -6.44 -15.67 -3.16
CA ARG A 27 -6.78 -14.32 -2.66
C ARG A 27 -5.67 -13.66 -1.85
N GLN A 28 -4.76 -14.43 -1.26
CA GLN A 28 -3.58 -13.90 -0.58
C GLN A 28 -2.45 -13.60 -1.59
N ILE A 29 -2.39 -14.35 -2.69
CA ILE A 29 -1.35 -14.23 -3.72
C ILE A 29 -1.62 -13.07 -4.68
N ALA A 30 -2.87 -12.89 -5.10
CA ALA A 30 -3.20 -11.92 -6.15
C ALA A 30 -2.70 -10.48 -5.87
N PRO A 31 -2.87 -9.91 -4.65
CA PRO A 31 -2.37 -8.56 -4.36
C PRO A 31 -0.83 -8.46 -4.38
N VAL A 32 -0.14 -9.57 -4.07
CA VAL A 32 1.33 -9.63 -4.10
C VAL A 32 1.84 -9.67 -5.54
N MET A 33 1.19 -10.47 -6.39
CA MET A 33 1.52 -10.51 -7.82
C MET A 33 1.26 -9.15 -8.49
N GLU A 34 0.13 -8.51 -8.17
CA GLU A 34 -0.17 -7.16 -8.65
C GLU A 34 0.93 -6.17 -8.25
N ALA A 35 1.36 -6.17 -6.99
CA ALA A 35 2.42 -5.27 -6.53
C ALA A 35 3.76 -5.54 -7.23
N LEU A 36 4.12 -6.81 -7.42
CA LEU A 36 5.35 -7.19 -8.12
C LEU A 36 5.31 -6.74 -9.59
N GLU A 37 4.20 -6.96 -10.28
CA GLU A 37 4.00 -6.54 -11.67
C GLU A 37 4.11 -5.02 -11.82
N ARG A 38 3.39 -4.27 -10.97
CA ARG A 38 3.42 -2.79 -10.96
C ARG A 38 4.80 -2.24 -10.68
N ARG A 39 5.62 -2.94 -9.90
CA ARG A 39 7.00 -2.56 -9.57
C ARG A 39 8.03 -3.16 -10.51
N HIS A 40 7.60 -3.84 -11.58
CA HIS A 40 8.45 -4.55 -12.53
C HIS A 40 9.47 -5.47 -11.84
N ARG A 41 9.03 -6.15 -10.77
CA ARG A 41 9.82 -7.11 -10.01
C ARG A 41 9.56 -8.52 -10.53
N PRO A 42 10.55 -9.43 -10.47
CA PRO A 42 10.34 -10.82 -10.84
C PRO A 42 9.22 -11.46 -10.03
N ILE A 43 8.30 -12.15 -10.72
CA ILE A 43 7.22 -12.92 -10.09
C ILE A 43 7.66 -14.38 -10.04
N THR A 44 8.31 -14.74 -8.93
CA THR A 44 8.69 -16.13 -8.64
C THR A 44 7.91 -16.66 -7.44
N PRO A 45 7.70 -17.99 -7.33
CA PRO A 45 7.02 -18.56 -6.17
C PRO A 45 7.65 -18.19 -4.82
N GLU A 46 8.97 -18.10 -4.77
CA GLU A 46 9.75 -17.76 -3.57
C GLU A 46 9.52 -16.31 -3.16
N THR A 47 9.60 -15.38 -4.12
CA THR A 47 9.36 -13.95 -3.88
C THR A 47 7.92 -13.72 -3.43
N VAL A 48 6.95 -14.38 -4.09
CA VAL A 48 5.55 -14.28 -3.68
C VAL A 48 5.34 -14.85 -2.28
N ALA A 49 5.92 -16.01 -1.97
CA ALA A 49 5.83 -16.63 -0.65
C ALA A 49 6.40 -15.74 0.45
N GLU A 50 7.57 -15.15 0.24
CA GLU A 50 8.22 -14.23 1.18
C GLU A 50 7.30 -13.05 1.52
N LEU A 51 6.74 -12.39 0.51
CA LEU A 51 5.85 -11.25 0.71
C LEU A 51 4.52 -11.67 1.37
N VAL A 52 3.94 -12.81 0.98
CA VAL A 52 2.72 -13.34 1.63
C VAL A 52 2.97 -13.64 3.11
N VAL A 53 4.11 -14.26 3.44
CA VAL A 53 4.52 -14.52 4.84
C VAL A 53 4.58 -13.21 5.62
N ALA A 54 5.24 -12.18 5.08
CA ALA A 54 5.37 -10.89 5.75
C ALA A 54 4.02 -10.20 5.99
N ILE A 55 3.05 -10.37 5.09
CA ILE A 55 1.73 -9.71 5.15
C ILE A 55 0.75 -10.45 6.07
N GLU A 56 0.81 -11.78 6.13
CA GLU A 56 -0.17 -12.61 6.83
C GLU A 56 0.23 -12.98 8.27
N GLN A 57 1.39 -12.49 8.75
CA GLN A 57 1.80 -12.63 10.15
C GLN A 57 0.89 -11.85 11.10
N GLY A 58 0.09 -12.55 11.91
CA GLY A 58 -0.71 -11.96 12.98
C GLY A 58 -2.17 -11.64 12.60
N GLU A 59 -2.91 -11.07 13.55
CA GLU A 59 -4.36 -10.98 13.46
C GLU A 59 -4.86 -9.75 12.68
N ARG A 60 -5.81 -10.00 11.77
CA ARG A 60 -6.51 -8.94 11.03
C ARG A 60 -7.72 -8.44 11.83
N SER A 61 -7.81 -7.13 12.00
CA SER A 61 -9.00 -6.49 12.58
C SER A 61 -10.23 -6.60 11.66
N ALA A 62 -11.44 -6.43 12.21
CA ALA A 62 -12.68 -6.39 11.41
C ALA A 62 -12.64 -5.32 10.31
N ARG A 63 -12.01 -4.18 10.59
CA ARG A 63 -11.78 -3.09 9.64
C ARG A 63 -10.91 -3.53 8.46
N GLN A 64 -9.85 -4.31 8.72
CA GLN A 64 -9.00 -4.86 7.67
C GLN A 64 -9.70 -5.91 6.83
N ARG A 65 -10.57 -6.72 7.45
CA ARG A 65 -11.35 -7.75 6.73
C ARG A 65 -12.32 -7.13 5.71
N ARG A 66 -12.85 -5.92 5.97
CA ARG A 66 -13.75 -5.20 5.03
C ARG A 66 -13.08 -4.78 3.72
N ASN A 67 -11.79 -4.47 3.74
CA ASN A 67 -11.01 -4.06 2.56
C ASN A 67 -9.78 -4.97 2.38
N ALA A 68 -9.97 -6.29 2.56
CA ALA A 68 -8.86 -7.22 2.76
C ALA A 68 -7.83 -7.17 1.63
N ASP A 69 -8.27 -7.05 0.39
CA ASP A 69 -7.38 -7.07 -0.78
C ASP A 69 -6.56 -5.78 -0.88
N LEU A 70 -7.16 -4.61 -0.66
CA LEU A 70 -6.43 -3.34 -0.59
C LEU A 70 -5.41 -3.32 0.57
N TRP A 71 -5.77 -3.86 1.73
CA TRP A 71 -4.82 -3.97 2.85
C TRP A 71 -3.64 -4.91 2.52
N ARG A 72 -3.89 -6.00 1.80
CA ARG A 72 -2.82 -6.87 1.31
C ARG A 72 -1.95 -6.19 0.26
N LEU A 73 -2.55 -5.45 -0.66
CA LEU A 73 -1.83 -4.71 -1.69
C LEU A 73 -0.89 -3.66 -1.07
N VAL A 74 -1.39 -2.86 -0.12
CA VAL A 74 -0.56 -1.92 0.65
C VAL A 74 0.53 -2.66 1.45
N GLY A 75 0.18 -3.81 2.04
CA GLY A 75 1.15 -4.69 2.70
C GLY A 75 2.27 -5.16 1.77
N ALA A 76 1.92 -5.56 0.54
CA ALA A 76 2.89 -6.00 -0.47
C ALA A 76 3.85 -4.87 -0.84
N TYR A 77 3.36 -3.66 -1.06
CA TYR A 77 4.23 -2.50 -1.29
C TYR A 77 5.13 -2.18 -0.09
N LEU A 78 4.62 -2.26 1.14
CA LEU A 78 5.45 -2.10 2.34
C LEU A 78 6.57 -3.16 2.40
N ALA A 79 6.24 -4.42 2.15
CA ALA A 79 7.21 -5.50 2.16
C ALA A 79 8.28 -5.33 1.05
N LEU A 80 7.88 -4.86 -0.14
CA LEU A 80 8.81 -4.52 -1.22
C LEU A 80 9.76 -3.35 -0.87
N GLU A 81 9.35 -2.46 0.02
CA GLU A 81 10.20 -1.41 0.59
C GLU A 81 11.04 -1.90 1.79
N GLY A 82 10.96 -3.18 2.16
CA GLY A 82 11.61 -3.73 3.35
C GLY A 82 11.01 -3.23 4.68
N LYS A 83 9.78 -2.70 4.65
CA LYS A 83 9.07 -2.20 5.84
C LYS A 83 8.20 -3.29 6.45
N PRO A 84 7.89 -3.20 7.76
CA PRO A 84 6.94 -4.10 8.40
C PRO A 84 5.58 -4.09 7.70
N ALA A 85 5.18 -5.23 7.15
CA ALA A 85 3.98 -5.39 6.33
C ALA A 85 2.84 -6.13 7.02
N HIS A 86 3.04 -6.64 8.23
CA HIS A 86 2.04 -7.37 9.00
C HIS A 86 0.84 -6.48 9.39
N PRO A 87 -0.35 -7.04 9.69
CA PRO A 87 -1.59 -6.28 9.85
C PRO A 87 -1.54 -5.17 10.91
N GLU A 88 -0.77 -5.34 11.98
CA GLU A 88 -0.59 -4.31 13.00
C GLU A 88 0.24 -3.11 12.50
N ALA A 89 1.35 -3.36 11.80
CA ALA A 89 2.15 -2.29 11.21
C ALA A 89 1.36 -1.48 10.18
N GLN A 90 0.56 -2.17 9.35
CA GLN A 90 -0.35 -1.53 8.41
C GLN A 90 -1.34 -0.59 9.13
N ARG A 91 -1.96 -1.06 10.24
CA ARG A 91 -2.86 -0.23 11.06
C ARG A 91 -2.13 0.97 11.67
N ALA A 92 -0.92 0.77 12.17
CA ALA A 92 -0.11 1.83 12.75
C ALA A 92 0.24 2.92 11.72
N LEU A 93 0.53 2.53 10.47
CA LEU A 93 0.72 3.47 9.37
C LEU A 93 -0.52 4.32 9.12
N LEU A 94 -1.68 3.70 8.88
CA LEU A 94 -2.91 4.47 8.64
C LEU A 94 -3.33 5.30 9.88
N GLY A 95 -3.08 4.81 11.09
CA GLY A 95 -3.30 5.58 12.32
C GLY A 95 -2.42 6.83 12.40
N ARG A 96 -1.18 6.79 11.89
CA ARG A 96 -0.33 8.00 11.75
C ARG A 96 -0.90 8.96 10.70
N VAL A 97 -1.34 8.44 9.55
CA VAL A 97 -1.95 9.26 8.48
C VAL A 97 -3.18 10.00 9.01
N ARG A 98 -4.07 9.31 9.72
CA ARG A 98 -5.27 9.94 10.28
C ARG A 98 -4.98 11.03 11.28
N ARG A 99 -3.99 10.84 12.16
CA ARG A 99 -3.55 11.90 13.09
C ARG A 99 -3.08 13.16 12.36
N ILE A 100 -2.43 13.01 11.20
CA ILE A 100 -2.00 14.15 10.38
C ILE A 100 -3.20 14.86 9.71
N LEU A 101 -4.23 14.11 9.34
CA LEU A 101 -5.43 14.59 8.65
C LEU A 101 -6.60 14.97 9.59
N GLY A 102 -6.48 14.70 10.89
CA GLY A 102 -7.55 14.93 11.87
C GLY A 102 -8.72 13.95 11.78
N GLU A 103 -8.45 12.66 11.49
CA GLU A 103 -9.43 11.55 11.48
C GLU A 103 -10.60 11.68 10.46
N ARG A 104 -10.47 12.56 9.45
CA ARG A 104 -11.56 12.92 8.53
C ARG A 104 -11.87 11.89 7.44
N GLN A 105 -10.88 11.08 7.04
CA GLN A 105 -10.94 10.31 5.81
C GLN A 105 -11.26 8.82 6.04
N PRO A 106 -12.14 8.23 5.20
CA PRO A 106 -12.48 6.83 5.30
C PRO A 106 -11.29 5.94 4.95
N ASP A 107 -11.31 4.72 5.46
CA ASP A 107 -10.24 3.75 5.28
C ASP A 107 -9.90 3.51 3.81
N ARG A 108 -10.94 3.37 3.00
CA ARG A 108 -10.81 3.05 1.58
C ARG A 108 -10.02 4.13 0.85
N VAL A 109 -10.35 5.41 1.07
CA VAL A 109 -9.61 6.55 0.48
C VAL A 109 -8.13 6.48 0.83
N LEU A 110 -7.80 6.26 2.11
CA LEU A 110 -6.40 6.18 2.54
C LEU A 110 -5.65 5.00 1.91
N LEU A 111 -6.32 3.86 1.76
CA LEU A 111 -5.75 2.66 1.14
C LEU A 111 -5.55 2.83 -0.36
N GLU A 112 -6.50 3.43 -1.08
CA GLU A 112 -6.40 3.70 -2.53
C GLU A 112 -5.23 4.65 -2.81
N VAL A 113 -5.10 5.73 -2.02
CA VAL A 113 -3.97 6.65 -2.13
C VAL A 113 -2.64 5.97 -1.80
N ALA A 114 -2.59 5.17 -0.74
CA ALA A 114 -1.39 4.42 -0.39
C ALA A 114 -1.02 3.40 -1.49
N ALA A 115 -1.99 2.67 -2.04
CA ALA A 115 -1.76 1.73 -3.13
C ALA A 115 -1.25 2.44 -4.40
N ALA A 116 -1.81 3.61 -4.74
CA ALA A 116 -1.35 4.40 -5.88
C ALA A 116 0.08 4.91 -5.71
N LEU A 117 0.43 5.41 -4.51
CA LEU A 117 1.81 5.81 -4.18
C LEU A 117 2.77 4.61 -4.27
N GLY A 118 2.39 3.48 -3.69
CA GLY A 118 3.18 2.24 -3.71
C GLY A 118 3.41 1.75 -5.14
N ALA A 119 2.37 1.72 -5.97
CA ALA A 119 2.46 1.33 -7.38
C ALA A 119 3.43 2.23 -8.17
N ALA A 120 3.39 3.53 -7.92
CA ALA A 120 4.29 4.50 -8.53
C ALA A 120 5.70 4.51 -7.91
N GLY A 121 5.93 3.77 -6.83
CA GLY A 121 7.24 3.67 -6.18
C GLY A 121 7.59 4.78 -5.22
N HIS A 122 6.60 5.55 -4.78
CA HIS A 122 6.81 6.56 -3.75
C HIS A 122 6.86 5.90 -2.36
N PRO A 123 7.65 6.45 -1.42
CA PRO A 123 7.74 5.90 -0.07
C PRO A 123 6.38 5.84 0.60
N LEU A 124 6.01 4.65 1.10
CA LEU A 124 4.83 4.49 1.95
C LEU A 124 5.08 4.99 3.37
N GLU A 125 4.99 6.30 3.51
CA GLU A 125 5.11 7.02 4.78
C GLU A 125 3.84 7.81 5.07
N ALA A 126 3.56 8.00 6.37
CA ALA A 126 2.34 8.65 6.80
C ALA A 126 2.22 10.08 6.26
N ARG A 127 3.35 10.78 6.13
CA ARG A 127 3.40 12.15 5.61
C ARG A 127 3.13 12.19 4.10
N THR A 128 3.77 11.33 3.32
CA THR A 128 3.58 11.20 1.87
C THR A 128 2.11 10.92 1.54
N ILE A 129 1.51 9.94 2.22
CA ILE A 129 0.09 9.60 2.04
C ILE A 129 -0.81 10.80 2.42
N ALA A 130 -0.54 11.45 3.55
CA ALA A 130 -1.34 12.60 3.98
C ALA A 130 -1.22 13.80 3.04
N ASP A 131 -0.05 14.06 2.46
CA ASP A 131 0.15 15.17 1.53
C ASP A 131 -0.54 14.89 0.18
N ALA A 132 -0.55 13.64 -0.31
CA ALA A 132 -1.37 13.25 -1.46
C ALA A 132 -2.88 13.43 -1.19
N VAL A 133 -3.35 13.03 -0.01
CA VAL A 133 -4.75 13.24 0.40
C VAL A 133 -5.10 14.72 0.48
N ARG A 134 -4.25 15.56 1.06
CA ARG A 134 -4.47 17.03 1.09
C ARG A 134 -4.53 17.63 -0.29
N TRP A 135 -3.72 17.14 -1.22
CA TRP A 135 -3.80 17.57 -2.60
C TRP A 135 -5.19 17.23 -3.19
N LEU A 136 -5.69 16.01 -2.97
CA LEU A 136 -7.05 15.62 -3.38
C LEU A 136 -8.12 16.50 -2.73
N GLU A 137 -8.02 16.76 -1.42
CA GLU A 137 -8.94 17.65 -0.70
C GLU A 137 -8.96 19.06 -1.28
N SER A 138 -7.80 19.59 -1.69
CA SER A 138 -7.70 20.92 -2.31
C SER A 138 -8.37 21.01 -3.68
N ARG A 139 -8.59 19.88 -4.35
CA ARG A 139 -9.18 19.80 -5.69
C ARG A 139 -10.65 19.40 -5.66
N LEU A 140 -11.02 18.49 -4.76
CA LEU A 140 -12.31 17.80 -4.75
C LEU A 140 -13.16 18.16 -3.52
N GLY A 141 -12.59 18.92 -2.58
CA GLY A 141 -13.19 19.20 -1.29
C GLY A 141 -12.92 18.11 -0.24
N PRO A 142 -13.36 18.33 1.01
CA PRO A 142 -12.99 17.46 2.14
C PRO A 142 -13.73 16.11 2.18
N ALA A 143 -14.85 15.96 1.48
CA ALA A 143 -15.69 14.77 1.51
C ALA A 143 -15.27 13.76 0.43
N LEU A 144 -14.08 13.19 0.57
CA LEU A 144 -13.54 12.25 -0.41
C LEU A 144 -14.20 10.87 -0.31
N THR A 145 -14.51 10.27 -1.45
CA THR A 145 -14.84 8.85 -1.59
C THR A 145 -13.86 8.17 -2.54
N ALA A 146 -13.83 6.84 -2.53
CA ALA A 146 -12.92 6.08 -3.40
C ALA A 146 -13.24 6.32 -4.89
N GLU A 147 -14.52 6.43 -5.22
CA GLU A 147 -15.01 6.64 -6.58
C GLU A 147 -14.63 8.03 -7.09
N VAL A 148 -14.73 9.04 -6.22
CA VAL A 148 -14.43 10.43 -6.56
C VAL A 148 -12.92 10.66 -6.77
N ILE A 149 -12.06 10.02 -5.98
CA ILE A 149 -10.61 10.22 -6.08
C ILE A 149 -9.96 9.45 -7.23
N GLN A 150 -10.58 8.36 -7.71
CA GLN A 150 -9.94 7.42 -8.65
C GLN A 150 -9.38 8.11 -9.91
N PRO A 151 -10.10 9.04 -10.58
CA PRO A 151 -9.59 9.73 -11.76
C PRO A 151 -8.42 10.70 -11.47
N TYR A 152 -8.20 11.02 -10.20
CA TYR A 152 -7.23 12.02 -9.73
C TYR A 152 -6.03 11.41 -9.01
N LEU A 153 -6.01 10.08 -8.79
CA LEU A 153 -4.94 9.41 -8.04
C LEU A 153 -3.57 9.63 -8.67
N LYS A 154 -3.47 9.57 -10.00
CA LYS A 154 -2.20 9.78 -10.72
C LYS A 154 -1.66 11.20 -10.47
N GLN A 155 -2.50 12.21 -10.60
CA GLN A 155 -2.13 13.62 -10.40
C GLN A 155 -1.78 13.88 -8.93
N ALA A 156 -2.48 13.25 -7.99
CA ALA A 156 -2.16 13.35 -6.56
C ALA A 156 -0.78 12.77 -6.24
N VAL A 157 -0.42 11.63 -6.86
CA VAL A 157 0.89 11.01 -6.73
C VAL A 157 1.99 11.93 -7.31
N GLU A 158 1.80 12.45 -8.52
CA GLU A 158 2.74 13.38 -9.19
C GLU A 158 2.96 14.68 -8.39
N ALA A 159 1.91 15.18 -7.72
CA ALA A 159 2.01 16.38 -6.89
C ALA A 159 2.91 16.18 -5.65
N VAL A 160 2.94 14.98 -5.09
CA VAL A 160 3.84 14.67 -3.96
C VAL A 160 5.28 14.48 -4.44
N ALA A 161 5.48 13.99 -5.66
CA ALA A 161 6.81 13.85 -6.27
C ALA A 161 7.54 15.18 -6.47
N THR A 162 6.79 16.27 -6.71
CA THR A 162 7.31 17.59 -7.05
C THR A 162 7.42 18.55 -5.86
N THR A 163 6.92 18.15 -4.68
CA THR A 163 6.96 18.99 -3.48
C THR A 163 8.27 18.75 -2.73
N PRO A 164 9.22 19.71 -2.65
CA PRO A 164 10.40 19.56 -1.82
C PRO A 164 9.98 19.36 -0.35
N PRO A 165 10.73 18.58 0.43
CA PRO A 165 10.39 18.35 1.84
C PRO A 165 10.24 19.71 2.52
N LYS A 166 9.04 20.00 3.06
CA LYS A 166 8.83 21.19 3.89
C LYS A 166 9.76 21.05 5.09
N THR A 167 10.90 21.73 5.02
CA THR A 167 11.85 21.87 6.12
C THR A 167 11.05 22.36 7.32
N ALA A 168 11.00 21.54 8.37
CA ALA A 168 10.35 21.94 9.62
C ALA A 168 10.94 23.29 10.06
N PRO A 169 10.12 24.24 10.58
CA PRO A 169 10.65 25.49 11.09
C PRO A 169 11.68 25.16 12.16
N ARG A 170 12.93 25.54 11.87
CA ARG A 170 14.08 25.43 12.76
C ARG A 170 13.69 26.20 14.02
N ARG A 171 13.41 25.49 15.12
CA ARG A 171 13.14 26.12 16.42
C ARG A 171 14.35 27.00 16.74
N GLN A 172 14.18 28.31 16.67
CA GLN A 172 15.18 29.24 17.15
C GLN A 172 15.34 29.00 18.66
N PRO A 173 16.57 28.81 19.17
CA PRO A 173 16.78 28.80 20.61
C PRO A 173 16.45 30.19 21.14
N ARG A 174 15.45 30.27 22.02
CA ARG A 174 15.22 31.46 22.83
C ARG A 174 16.46 31.66 23.71
N ARG A 175 17.14 32.78 23.53
CA ARG A 175 18.03 33.40 24.52
C ARG A 175 17.65 34.87 24.61
#